data_AF-A0A938UGV3-F1
#
_entry.id   AF-A0A938UGV3-F1
#
_cell.length_a   1.000
_cell.length_b   1.000
_cell.length_c   1.000
_cell.angle_alpha   90.00
_cell.angle_beta   90.00
_cell.angle_gamma   90.00
#
_symmetry.space_group_name_H-M   'P 1'
#
loop_
_entity.id
_entity.type
_entity.pdbx_description
1 polymer ?
#
loop_
_entity_poly.entity_id
_entity_poly.type
_entity_poly.pdbx_seq_one_letter_code
_entity_poly.pdbx_strand_id
1 'polypeptide(L)'
;MQDDASYLWDGGSKGRSARIRCKRLPRGLPRGRRANTIGFVQRRMRDSSQRRAESFNEGGLSGEVMNLKDKVAIITGAGRGLGRSVALAFGRQGAKIVLAARGREEIDQLVEQMRALRRDVVAIPTDVSDEVQVNRLIEGTLAAYGTVDILVNNAGLRGPIGPICSASLSGWEEVMRANLTSAFLCSRAVLPTMMAK
;
A
#
# COMPACT_ATOMS: atom_id res chain seq x y z
N MET A 1 46.03 20.29 -17.34
CA MET A 1 45.22 19.41 -16.49
C MET A 1 43.78 19.56 -16.97
N GLN A 2 43.46 18.74 -17.96
CA GLN A 2 42.16 18.55 -18.60
C GLN A 2 41.88 17.07 -18.44
N ASP A 3 40.62 16.69 -18.20
CA ASP A 3 40.11 15.36 -18.54
C ASP A 3 38.65 15.49 -18.97
N ASP A 4 38.49 15.69 -20.27
CA ASP A 4 37.33 15.30 -21.07
C ASP A 4 37.49 13.82 -21.43
N ALA A 5 36.46 13.00 -21.23
CA ALA A 5 36.41 11.64 -21.76
C ALA A 5 35.15 11.43 -22.59
N SER A 6 35.27 11.80 -23.86
CA SER A 6 34.45 11.36 -24.97
C SER A 6 34.92 9.97 -25.43
N TYR A 7 34.00 9.03 -25.66
CA TYR A 7 34.20 7.87 -26.54
C TYR A 7 32.82 7.50 -27.13
N LEU A 8 32.49 8.00 -28.32
CA LEU A 8 32.75 7.41 -29.63
C LEU A 8 32.12 6.02 -29.81
N TRP A 9 30.95 6.03 -30.45
CA TRP A 9 30.25 4.87 -30.99
C TRP A 9 30.65 4.75 -32.46
N ASP A 10 31.24 3.63 -32.86
CA ASP A 10 31.55 3.36 -34.27
C ASP A 10 31.32 1.88 -34.64
N GLY A 11 30.78 1.70 -35.84
CA GLY A 11 30.99 0.53 -36.70
C GLY A 11 30.27 -0.78 -36.36
N GLY A 12 29.15 -1.04 -37.06
CA GLY A 12 28.57 -2.38 -37.15
C GLY A 12 29.42 -3.37 -37.96
N SER A 13 29.36 -4.66 -37.61
CA SER A 13 29.51 -5.75 -38.58
C SER A 13 28.94 -7.10 -38.11
N LYS A 14 28.22 -7.70 -39.05
CA LYS A 14 27.64 -9.05 -39.19
C LYS A 14 28.25 -10.19 -38.35
N GLY A 15 27.34 -10.94 -37.71
CA GLY A 15 27.26 -12.41 -37.68
C GLY A 15 28.49 -13.24 -37.29
N ARG A 16 28.41 -13.91 -36.14
CA ARG A 16 28.85 -15.32 -35.94
C ARG A 16 28.36 -15.84 -34.58
N SER A 17 27.65 -16.97 -34.59
CA SER A 17 27.19 -17.71 -33.41
C SER A 17 28.40 -18.30 -32.67
N ALA A 18 28.64 -17.87 -31.43
CA ALA A 18 29.65 -18.46 -30.56
C ALA A 18 29.02 -19.60 -29.75
N ARG A 19 29.31 -20.85 -30.14
CA ARG A 19 29.02 -22.05 -29.33
C ARG A 19 29.96 -22.08 -28.12
N ILE A 20 29.41 -21.92 -26.92
CA ILE A 20 30.14 -22.13 -25.67
C ILE A 20 30.32 -23.64 -25.45
N ARG A 21 31.57 -24.13 -25.55
CA ARG A 21 31.95 -25.49 -25.16
C ARG A 21 31.98 -25.59 -23.63
N CYS A 22 31.05 -26.35 -23.06
CA CYS A 22 31.06 -26.70 -21.64
C CYS A 22 32.19 -27.70 -21.36
N LYS A 23 33.12 -27.36 -20.45
CA LYS A 23 34.17 -28.28 -19.99
C LYS A 23 33.56 -29.38 -19.11
N ARG A 24 33.96 -30.62 -19.37
CA ARG A 24 33.54 -31.85 -18.67
C ARG A 24 33.93 -31.76 -17.18
N LEU A 25 32.96 -31.86 -16.27
CA LEU A 25 33.22 -31.92 -14.82
C LEU A 25 33.90 -33.26 -14.43
N PRO A 26 34.81 -33.27 -13.45
CA PRO A 26 35.47 -34.50 -12.99
C PRO A 26 34.49 -35.42 -12.25
N ARG A 27 34.68 -36.74 -12.44
CA ARG A 27 33.88 -37.81 -11.82
C ARG A 27 34.43 -38.14 -10.43
N GLY A 28 33.57 -38.08 -9.41
CA GLY A 28 33.85 -38.66 -8.09
C GLY A 28 33.25 -37.84 -6.94
N LEU A 29 32.00 -38.11 -6.57
CA LEU A 29 31.40 -37.66 -5.31
C LEU A 29 30.89 -38.89 -4.55
N PRO A 30 31.16 -39.02 -3.24
CA PRO A 30 30.70 -40.15 -2.45
C PRO A 30 29.17 -40.19 -2.34
N ARG A 31 28.61 -41.40 -2.40
CA ARG A 31 27.16 -41.67 -2.27
C ARG A 31 26.69 -41.40 -0.84
N GLY A 32 26.36 -40.15 -0.54
CA GLY A 32 25.58 -39.76 0.64
C GLY A 32 24.08 -40.02 0.42
N ARG A 33 23.40 -40.52 1.46
CA ARG A 33 21.97 -40.88 1.47
C ARG A 33 21.12 -39.74 0.90
N ARG A 34 20.23 -40.05 -0.04
CA ARG A 34 19.23 -39.11 -0.57
C ARG A 34 18.26 -38.74 0.56
N ALA A 35 18.50 -37.61 1.22
CA ALA A 35 17.44 -36.92 1.95
C ALA A 35 16.63 -36.12 0.94
N ASN A 36 15.33 -36.41 0.82
CA ASN A 36 14.39 -35.68 -0.03
C ASN A 36 14.18 -34.25 0.50
N THR A 37 15.04 -33.31 0.11
CA THR A 37 14.95 -31.90 0.53
C THR A 37 13.75 -31.16 -0.08
N ILE A 38 13.19 -31.67 -1.19
CA ILE A 38 11.99 -31.09 -1.82
C ILE A 38 10.72 -31.35 -0.97
N GLY A 39 10.65 -32.52 -0.31
CA GLY A 39 9.53 -32.85 0.56
C GLY A 39 9.49 -32.02 1.84
N PHE A 40 10.65 -31.67 2.41
CA PHE A 40 10.73 -30.94 3.68
C PHE A 40 10.35 -29.46 3.53
N VAL A 41 10.77 -28.81 2.43
CA VAL A 41 10.37 -27.42 2.13
C VAL A 41 8.90 -27.34 1.73
N GLN A 42 8.39 -28.30 0.93
CA GLN A 42 6.98 -28.33 0.56
C GLN A 42 6.04 -28.67 1.74
N ARG A 43 6.46 -29.53 2.69
CA ARG A 43 5.69 -29.77 3.93
C ARG A 43 5.71 -28.54 4.83
N ARG A 44 6.85 -27.88 5.00
CA ARG A 44 6.95 -26.68 5.86
C ARG A 44 6.20 -25.48 5.28
N MET A 45 6.12 -25.36 3.95
CA MET A 45 5.32 -24.33 3.29
C MET A 45 3.82 -24.65 3.27
N ARG A 46 3.40 -25.92 3.14
CA ARG A 46 1.98 -26.29 3.33
C ARG A 46 1.54 -26.15 4.78
N ASP A 47 2.37 -26.59 5.72
CA ASP A 47 2.12 -26.51 7.17
C ASP A 47 2.13 -25.04 7.65
N SER A 48 2.98 -24.16 7.11
CA SER A 48 2.93 -22.72 7.45
C SER A 48 1.74 -21.98 6.83
N SER A 49 1.26 -22.42 5.66
CA SER A 49 0.06 -21.88 5.01
C SER A 49 -1.22 -22.36 5.69
N GLN A 50 -1.27 -23.65 6.04
CA GLN A 50 -2.38 -24.25 6.79
C GLN A 50 -2.41 -23.73 8.22
N ARG A 51 -1.27 -23.66 8.93
CA ARG A 51 -1.22 -23.01 10.25
C ARG A 51 -1.57 -21.54 10.20
N ARG A 52 -1.26 -20.78 9.14
CA ARG A 52 -1.74 -19.39 9.01
C ARG A 52 -3.25 -19.32 8.77
N ALA A 53 -3.78 -20.21 7.96
CA ALA A 53 -5.22 -20.29 7.70
C ALA A 53 -6.00 -20.75 8.95
N GLU A 54 -5.44 -21.68 9.72
CA GLU A 54 -5.98 -22.19 10.99
C GLU A 54 -5.79 -21.18 12.13
N SER A 55 -4.66 -20.46 12.19
CA SER A 55 -4.45 -19.36 13.16
C SER A 55 -5.40 -18.18 12.94
N PHE A 56 -5.84 -17.96 11.70
CA PHE A 56 -6.91 -16.99 11.38
C PHE A 56 -8.30 -17.46 11.84
N ASN A 57 -8.48 -18.77 12.06
CA ASN A 57 -9.77 -19.38 12.37
C ASN A 57 -9.90 -19.83 13.84
N GLU A 58 -8.80 -20.04 14.56
CA GLU A 58 -8.78 -20.46 15.97
C GLU A 58 -8.59 -19.31 16.96
N GLY A 59 -8.17 -18.13 16.49
CA GLY A 59 -8.27 -16.88 17.26
C GLY A 59 -9.65 -16.30 17.08
N GLY A 60 -10.61 -16.75 17.89
CA GLY A 60 -12.01 -16.31 17.82
C GLY A 60 -12.13 -14.79 17.71
N LEU A 61 -12.47 -14.30 16.52
CA LEU A 61 -13.31 -13.11 16.39
C LEU A 61 -14.70 -13.54 16.85
N SER A 62 -14.84 -13.79 18.17
CA SER A 62 -16.07 -13.41 18.83
C SER A 62 -16.38 -12.00 18.35
N GLY A 63 -17.65 -11.73 18.01
CA GLY A 63 -18.09 -10.43 17.55
C GLY A 63 -17.96 -9.38 18.64
N GLU A 64 -16.76 -9.11 19.14
CA GLU A 64 -16.39 -7.86 19.75
C GLU A 64 -16.52 -6.81 18.65
N VAL A 65 -17.72 -6.24 18.63
CA VAL A 65 -18.06 -5.01 17.96
C VAL A 65 -17.02 -3.98 18.42
N MET A 66 -16.03 -3.72 17.56
CA MET A 66 -14.99 -2.74 17.83
C MET A 66 -15.66 -1.40 18.09
N ASN A 67 -15.65 -0.93 19.33
CA ASN A 67 -16.31 0.32 19.71
C ASN A 67 -15.41 1.50 19.34
N LEU A 68 -15.80 2.24 18.31
CA LEU A 68 -15.07 3.43 17.83
C LEU A 68 -15.80 4.72 18.20
N LYS A 69 -16.71 4.67 19.18
CA LYS A 69 -17.49 5.83 19.60
C LYS A 69 -16.58 7.01 19.92
N ASP A 70 -16.91 8.15 19.33
CA ASP A 70 -16.22 9.44 19.50
C ASP A 70 -14.78 9.49 19.00
N LYS A 71 -14.26 8.41 18.40
CA LYS A 71 -12.94 8.40 17.74
C LYS A 71 -13.00 9.13 16.42
N VAL A 72 -12.00 9.97 16.15
CA VAL A 72 -11.87 10.69 14.89
C VAL A 72 -11.00 9.89 13.92
N ALA A 73 -11.58 9.47 12.80
CA ALA A 73 -10.92 8.65 11.79
C ALA A 73 -10.78 9.38 10.44
N ILE A 74 -9.54 9.59 10.00
CA ILE A 74 -9.22 10.01 8.63
C ILE A 74 -9.08 8.78 7.76
N ILE A 75 -9.81 8.75 6.64
CA ILE A 75 -9.76 7.65 5.68
C ILE A 75 -9.39 8.22 4.32
N THR A 76 -8.20 7.85 3.82
CA THR A 76 -7.72 8.29 2.50
C THR A 76 -8.22 7.35 1.40
N GLY A 77 -8.45 7.87 0.20
CA GLY A 77 -9.04 7.08 -0.89
C GLY A 77 -10.49 6.66 -0.61
N ALA A 78 -11.24 7.43 0.17
CA ALA A 78 -12.54 7.04 0.70
C ALA A 78 -13.70 7.04 -0.32
N GLY A 79 -13.52 7.63 -1.52
CA GLY A 79 -14.60 7.76 -2.50
C GLY A 79 -15.14 6.42 -3.04
N ARG A 80 -14.34 5.34 -3.02
CA ARG A 80 -14.74 4.04 -3.59
C ARG A 80 -14.06 2.84 -2.91
N GLY A 81 -14.56 1.66 -3.25
CA GLY A 81 -13.93 0.37 -2.87
C GLY A 81 -13.79 0.18 -1.36
N LEU A 82 -12.59 -0.24 -0.95
CA LEU A 82 -12.29 -0.53 0.46
C LEU A 82 -12.39 0.72 1.34
N GLY A 83 -11.88 1.87 0.90
CA GLY A 83 -11.95 3.12 1.66
C GLY A 83 -13.39 3.50 2.02
N ARG A 84 -14.31 3.45 1.04
CA ARG A 84 -15.75 3.67 1.26
C ARG A 84 -16.34 2.67 2.26
N SER A 85 -15.98 1.41 2.12
CA SER A 85 -16.49 0.33 2.99
C SER A 85 -16.00 0.49 4.42
N VAL A 86 -14.73 0.87 4.62
CA VAL A 86 -14.15 1.17 5.93
C VAL A 86 -14.84 2.38 6.55
N ALA A 87 -15.09 3.45 5.78
CA ALA A 87 -15.79 4.64 6.28
C ALA A 87 -17.20 4.29 6.80
N LEU A 88 -17.97 3.53 6.03
CA LEU A 88 -19.29 3.07 6.45
C LEU A 88 -19.22 2.16 7.68
N ALA A 89 -18.25 1.25 7.73
CA ALA A 89 -18.06 0.36 8.87
C ALA A 89 -17.68 1.14 10.14
N PHE A 90 -16.72 2.05 10.07
CA PHE A 90 -16.29 2.86 11.22
C PHE A 90 -17.40 3.80 11.70
N GLY A 91 -18.15 4.42 10.77
CA GLY A 91 -19.31 5.22 11.12
C GLY A 91 -20.38 4.41 11.86
N ARG A 92 -20.65 3.17 11.43
CA ARG A 92 -21.56 2.26 12.16
C ARG A 92 -21.12 2.01 13.60
N GLN A 93 -19.80 1.99 13.85
CA GLN A 93 -19.20 1.85 15.17
C GLN A 93 -19.11 3.16 15.98
N GLY A 94 -19.67 4.26 15.47
CA GLY A 94 -19.76 5.54 16.19
C GLY A 94 -18.56 6.46 16.04
N ALA A 95 -17.64 6.17 15.12
CA ALA A 95 -16.54 7.08 14.80
C ALA A 95 -17.04 8.33 14.08
N LYS A 96 -16.34 9.45 14.31
CA LYS A 96 -16.43 10.68 13.52
C LYS A 96 -15.51 10.54 12.32
N ILE A 97 -16.05 10.69 11.13
CA ILE A 97 -15.36 10.32 9.89
C ILE A 97 -14.88 11.55 9.14
N VAL A 98 -13.63 11.52 8.69
CA VAL A 98 -13.06 12.45 7.72
C VAL A 98 -12.76 11.69 6.43
N LEU A 99 -13.43 12.05 5.35
CA LEU A 99 -13.26 11.45 4.04
C LEU A 99 -12.26 12.28 3.23
N ALA A 100 -11.13 11.66 2.85
CA ALA A 100 -10.13 12.27 1.98
C ALA A 100 -10.05 11.51 0.65
N ALA A 101 -10.37 12.18 -0.45
CA ALA A 101 -10.14 11.68 -1.80
C ALA A 101 -10.09 12.82 -2.82
N ARG A 102 -9.61 12.53 -4.03
CA ARG A 102 -9.54 13.49 -5.15
C ARG A 102 -10.90 13.71 -5.81
N GLY A 103 -11.69 12.65 -5.94
CA GLY A 103 -13.01 12.68 -6.58
C GLY A 103 -14.04 13.29 -5.65
N ARG A 104 -14.45 14.54 -5.92
CA ARG A 104 -15.37 15.29 -5.09
C ARG A 104 -16.78 14.73 -5.12
N GLU A 105 -17.24 14.32 -6.30
CA GLU A 105 -18.57 13.75 -6.47
C GLU A 105 -18.75 12.47 -5.64
N GLU A 106 -17.79 11.56 -5.68
CA GLU A 106 -17.89 10.28 -4.97
C GLU A 106 -17.85 10.44 -3.45
N ILE A 107 -17.06 11.38 -2.92
CA ILE A 107 -17.04 11.64 -1.47
C ILE A 107 -18.28 12.41 -1.01
N ASP A 108 -18.80 13.34 -1.82
CA ASP A 108 -20.02 14.08 -1.48
C ASP A 108 -21.23 13.12 -1.44
N GLN A 109 -21.34 12.19 -2.39
CA GLN A 109 -22.35 11.12 -2.35
C GLN A 109 -22.24 10.25 -1.08
N LEU A 110 -21.02 9.93 -0.65
CA LEU A 110 -20.79 9.15 0.57
C LEU A 110 -21.15 9.95 1.83
N VAL A 111 -20.85 11.25 1.87
CA VAL A 111 -21.28 12.15 2.96
C VAL A 111 -22.80 12.10 3.11
N GLU A 112 -23.54 12.28 2.02
CA GLU A 112 -25.01 12.27 2.05
C GLU A 112 -25.55 10.91 2.54
N GLN A 113 -24.97 9.81 2.05
CA GLN A 113 -25.33 8.47 2.53
C GLN A 113 -25.08 8.32 4.05
N MET A 114 -23.94 8.79 4.55
CA MET A 114 -23.56 8.66 5.96
C MET A 114 -24.40 9.57 6.87
N ARG A 115 -24.72 10.78 6.41
CA ARG A 115 -25.63 11.71 7.10
C ARG A 115 -27.05 11.15 7.20
N ALA A 116 -27.55 10.51 6.14
CA ALA A 116 -28.84 9.82 6.17
C ALA A 116 -28.88 8.70 7.23
N LEU A 117 -27.72 8.09 7.53
CA LEU A 117 -27.55 7.10 8.60
C LEU A 117 -27.23 7.73 9.98
N ARG A 118 -27.36 9.05 10.11
CA ARG A 118 -27.05 9.86 11.30
C ARG A 118 -25.62 9.68 11.80
N ARG A 119 -24.66 9.65 10.88
CA ARG A 119 -23.22 9.55 11.19
C ARG A 119 -22.53 10.89 11.05
N ASP A 120 -21.60 11.15 11.94
CA ASP A 120 -20.79 12.36 11.94
C ASP A 120 -19.68 12.22 10.91
N VAL A 121 -19.71 13.08 9.89
CA VAL A 121 -18.86 12.96 8.72
C VAL A 121 -18.60 14.32 8.08
N VAL A 122 -17.34 14.54 7.70
CA VAL A 122 -16.91 15.64 6.84
C VAL A 122 -16.10 15.10 5.68
N ALA A 123 -16.24 15.73 4.51
CA ALA A 123 -15.37 15.47 3.37
C ALA A 123 -14.39 16.62 3.21
N ILE A 124 -13.12 16.28 3.03
CA ILE A 124 -12.05 17.21 2.70
C ILE A 124 -11.40 16.67 1.43
N PRO A 125 -11.74 17.22 0.24
CA PRO A 125 -11.10 16.82 -1.01
C PRO A 125 -9.59 16.97 -0.89
N THR A 126 -8.83 15.92 -1.19
CA THR A 126 -7.39 15.89 -0.96
C THR A 126 -6.71 14.94 -1.94
N ASP A 127 -5.71 15.45 -2.66
CA ASP A 127 -4.66 14.60 -3.20
C ASP A 127 -3.60 14.35 -2.11
N VAL A 128 -3.59 13.15 -1.56
CA VAL A 128 -2.67 12.78 -0.48
C VAL A 128 -1.23 12.59 -0.93
N SER A 129 -0.97 12.67 -2.24
CA SER A 129 0.40 12.71 -2.79
C SER A 129 1.01 14.12 -2.77
N ASP A 130 0.22 15.14 -2.42
CA ASP A 130 0.60 16.54 -2.28
C ASP A 130 0.69 16.92 -0.79
N GLU A 131 1.88 17.32 -0.34
CA GLU A 131 2.13 17.66 1.06
C GLU A 131 1.30 18.84 1.56
N VAL A 132 1.09 19.87 0.73
CA VAL A 132 0.32 21.06 1.11
C VAL A 132 -1.14 20.67 1.33
N GLN A 133 -1.68 19.81 0.47
CA GLN A 133 -3.05 19.31 0.63
C GLN A 133 -3.20 18.39 1.83
N VAL A 134 -2.20 17.55 2.13
CA VAL A 134 -2.19 16.73 3.36
C VAL A 134 -2.20 17.61 4.61
N ASN A 135 -1.41 18.68 4.66
CA ASN A 135 -1.42 19.60 5.81
C ASN A 135 -2.79 20.25 5.99
N ARG A 136 -3.43 20.72 4.89
CA ARG A 136 -4.80 21.25 4.93
C ARG A 136 -5.83 20.21 5.39
N LEU A 137 -5.65 18.94 5.03
CA LEU A 137 -6.50 17.84 5.51
C LEU A 137 -6.42 17.73 7.04
N ILE A 138 -5.21 17.83 7.61
CA ILE A 138 -5.03 17.72 9.06
C ILE A 138 -5.58 18.97 9.76
N GLU A 139 -5.27 20.16 9.27
CA GLU A 139 -5.83 21.42 9.78
C GLU A 139 -7.36 21.42 9.77
N GLY A 140 -7.98 21.02 8.66
CA GLY A 140 -9.43 20.91 8.54
C GLY A 140 -10.02 19.86 9.48
N THR A 141 -9.32 18.74 9.68
CA THR A 141 -9.73 17.71 10.66
C THR A 141 -9.70 18.25 12.09
N LEU A 142 -8.62 18.95 12.46
CA LEU A 142 -8.47 19.54 13.78
C LEU A 142 -9.49 20.66 14.01
N ALA A 143 -9.80 21.46 12.99
CA ALA A 143 -10.85 22.48 13.08
C ALA A 143 -12.24 21.86 13.30
N ALA A 144 -12.53 20.71 12.65
CA ALA A 144 -13.82 20.05 12.78
C ALA A 144 -13.98 19.29 14.10
N TYR A 145 -12.93 18.57 14.55
CA TYR A 145 -13.06 17.58 15.61
C TYR A 145 -12.02 17.70 16.74
N GLY A 146 -11.06 18.61 16.62
CA GLY A 146 -10.04 18.89 17.64
C GLY A 146 -8.94 17.84 17.78
N THR A 147 -9.05 16.68 17.12
CA THR A 147 -8.08 15.60 17.26
C THR A 147 -8.11 14.62 16.07
N VAL A 148 -7.14 13.71 16.04
CA VAL A 148 -7.13 12.52 15.18
C VAL A 148 -6.81 11.30 16.04
N ASP A 149 -7.62 10.25 15.96
CA ASP A 149 -7.41 8.98 16.66
C ASP A 149 -6.99 7.85 15.72
N ILE A 150 -7.47 7.88 14.48
CA ILE A 150 -7.26 6.81 13.51
C ILE A 150 -6.89 7.42 12.16
N LEU A 151 -5.83 6.90 11.55
CA LEU A 151 -5.47 7.19 10.17
C LEU A 151 -5.51 5.89 9.38
N VAL A 152 -6.31 5.86 8.31
CA VAL A 152 -6.36 4.75 7.35
C VAL A 152 -5.70 5.21 6.05
N ASN A 153 -4.43 4.83 5.87
CA ASN A 153 -3.69 5.01 4.63
C ASN A 153 -4.20 4.00 3.58
N ASN A 154 -5.27 4.34 2.87
CA ASN A 154 -5.91 3.47 1.88
C ASN A 154 -5.83 4.02 0.45
N ALA A 155 -5.57 5.31 0.26
CA ALA A 155 -5.36 5.86 -1.07
C ALA A 155 -4.28 5.08 -1.83
N GLY A 156 -4.59 4.72 -3.07
CA GLY A 156 -3.65 3.98 -3.89
C GLY A 156 -4.06 3.91 -5.36
N LEU A 157 -3.05 3.69 -6.18
CA LEU A 157 -3.10 3.50 -7.62
C LEU A 157 -2.46 2.16 -7.95
N ARG A 158 -3.11 1.38 -8.83
CA ARG A 158 -2.57 0.09 -9.29
C ARG A 158 -1.32 0.26 -10.16
N GLY A 159 -1.30 1.29 -11.01
CA GLY A 159 -0.24 1.54 -11.97
C GLY A 159 -0.25 0.63 -13.20
N PRO A 160 0.81 0.71 -14.03
CA PRO A 160 0.98 -0.13 -15.21
C PRO A 160 1.04 -1.62 -14.86
N ILE A 161 0.37 -2.46 -15.65
CA ILE A 161 0.40 -3.92 -15.52
C ILE A 161 1.20 -4.49 -16.68
N GLY A 162 2.29 -5.20 -16.38
CA GLY A 162 3.12 -5.84 -17.40
C GLY A 162 4.50 -6.25 -16.88
N PRO A 163 5.37 -6.79 -17.77
CA PRO A 163 6.75 -7.08 -17.44
C PRO A 163 7.50 -5.83 -16.94
N ILE A 164 8.33 -5.97 -15.91
CA ILE A 164 9.06 -4.83 -15.32
C ILE A 164 9.94 -4.10 -16.33
N CYS A 165 10.53 -4.81 -17.30
CA CYS A 165 11.34 -4.24 -18.36
C CYS A 165 10.56 -3.36 -19.35
N SER A 166 9.23 -3.41 -19.32
CA SER A 166 8.33 -2.58 -20.13
C SER A 166 7.73 -1.40 -19.34
N ALA A 167 7.97 -1.34 -18.02
CA ALA A 167 7.44 -0.28 -17.19
C ALA A 167 8.21 1.03 -17.45
N SER A 168 7.47 2.10 -17.75
CA SER A 168 8.04 3.45 -17.79
C SER A 168 8.43 3.91 -16.38
N LEU A 169 9.53 4.65 -16.26
CA LEU A 169 9.92 5.28 -15.00
C LEU A 169 8.82 6.22 -14.45
N SER A 170 8.17 7.00 -15.31
CA SER A 170 7.09 7.91 -14.91
C SER A 170 5.90 7.18 -14.26
N GLY A 171 5.44 6.08 -14.87
CA GLY A 171 4.38 5.24 -14.29
C GLY A 171 4.78 4.57 -12.98
N TRP A 172 6.05 4.18 -12.83
CA TRP A 172 6.58 3.70 -11.55
C TRP A 172 6.55 4.79 -10.47
N GLU A 173 7.05 5.98 -10.79
CA GLU A 173 7.07 7.12 -9.88
C GLU A 173 5.66 7.55 -9.48
N GLU A 174 4.69 7.51 -10.39
CA GLU A 174 3.28 7.77 -10.08
C GLU A 174 2.73 6.81 -9.03
N VAL A 175 3.00 5.51 -9.17
CA VAL A 175 2.59 4.48 -8.19
C VAL A 175 3.28 4.70 -6.85
N MET A 176 4.59 4.95 -6.86
CA MET A 176 5.34 5.21 -5.63
C MET A 176 4.82 6.43 -4.90
N ARG A 177 4.51 7.50 -5.64
CA ARG A 177 3.94 8.73 -5.08
C ARG A 177 2.55 8.51 -4.51
N ALA A 178 1.70 7.78 -5.23
CA ALA A 178 0.31 7.53 -4.85
C ALA A 178 0.17 6.52 -3.69
N ASN A 179 1.06 5.53 -3.58
CA ASN A 179 0.90 4.41 -2.63
C ASN A 179 1.83 4.50 -1.42
N LEU A 180 3.07 4.95 -1.62
CA LEU A 180 4.08 4.97 -0.57
C LEU A 180 4.30 6.39 -0.02
N THR A 181 4.60 7.35 -0.90
CA THR A 181 4.85 8.74 -0.48
C THR A 181 3.62 9.32 0.20
N SER A 182 2.42 9.07 -0.33
CA SER A 182 1.17 9.54 0.28
C SER A 182 0.98 9.04 1.73
N ALA A 183 1.20 7.74 1.96
CA ALA A 183 1.10 7.14 3.29
C ALA A 183 2.14 7.73 4.25
N PHE A 184 3.36 7.97 3.77
CA PHE A 184 4.39 8.66 4.54
C PHE A 184 3.97 10.09 4.91
N LEU A 185 3.49 10.89 3.95
CA LEU A 185 3.07 12.27 4.16
C LEU A 185 1.94 12.35 5.18
N CYS A 186 0.88 11.56 5.01
CA CYS A 186 -0.25 11.53 5.94
C CYS A 186 0.19 11.10 7.35
N SER A 187 1.01 10.06 7.46
CA SER A 187 1.48 9.58 8.76
C SER A 187 2.35 10.64 9.45
N ARG A 188 3.30 11.25 8.72
CA ARG A 188 4.15 12.32 9.25
C ARG A 188 3.35 13.51 9.74
N ALA A 189 2.31 13.92 9.01
CA ALA A 189 1.49 15.07 9.37
C ALA A 189 0.58 14.79 10.59
N VAL A 190 0.05 13.57 10.71
CA VAL A 190 -0.90 13.20 11.78
C VAL A 190 -0.22 12.84 13.10
N LEU A 191 0.96 12.22 13.04
CA LEU A 191 1.64 11.67 14.22
C LEU A 191 1.84 12.68 15.37
N PRO A 192 2.25 13.95 15.14
CA PRO A 192 2.38 14.93 16.22
C PRO A 192 1.10 15.10 17.05
N THR A 193 -0.07 15.14 16.40
CA THR A 193 -1.37 15.21 17.08
C THR A 193 -1.68 13.94 17.86
N MET A 194 -1.41 12.76 17.28
CA MET A 194 -1.70 11.48 17.94
C MET A 194 -0.81 11.24 19.17
N MET A 195 0.45 11.67 19.12
CA MET A 195 1.43 11.49 20.19
C MET A 195 1.28 12.49 21.34
N ALA A 196 0.57 13.61 21.13
CA ALA A 196 0.34 14.62 22.17
C ALA A 196 -0.78 14.24 23.16
N LYS A 197 -1.34 13.02 23.04
CA LYS A 197 -2.38 12.45 23.93
C LYS A 197 -1.75 11.71 25.10
#